data_AF-A0A0Q6WV13-F1
#
_entry.id   AF-A0A0Q6WV13-F1
#
_cell.length_a   1.000
_cell.length_b   1.000
_cell.length_c   1.000
_cell.angle_alpha   90.00
_cell.angle_beta   90.00
_cell.angle_gamma   90.00
#
_symmetry.space_group_name_H-M   'P 1'
#
loop_
_entity.id
_entity.type
_entity.pdbx_description
1 polymer ?
#
loop_
_entity_poly.entity_id
_entity_poly.type
_entity_poly.pdbx_seq_one_letter_code
_entity_poly.pdbx_strand_id
1 'polypeptide(L)'
;MRRLLCVLTLTLTGGLLCATAVAHAVEVKTSFGSFNAPEGVSVVNREEKPDKAGKPTGLAVYSRTDDPRAVFIVLWNYAEPDPAKPYDPLDGAVKIGNPFDKKLTRDAAKPVLVGGVEGGRYEGKLPNGLRAVSYVAVKGGYRLIVLLKAPPESPYKELSDAFARGVEGFAWAVPLPEQAASAPSQ
;
A
#
# COMPACT_ATOMS: atom_id res chain seq x y z
N MET A 1 62.31 -38.67 13.96
CA MET A 1 61.89 -37.84 15.12
C MET A 1 61.48 -36.46 14.61
N ARG A 2 60.33 -35.96 15.10
CA ARG A 2 59.95 -34.55 15.36
C ARG A 2 60.32 -33.49 14.29
N ARG A 3 59.34 -32.98 13.53
CA ARG A 3 58.46 -31.81 13.79
C ARG A 3 59.11 -30.44 13.46
N LEU A 4 58.49 -29.71 12.52
CA LEU A 4 57.93 -28.34 12.61
C LEU A 4 57.98 -27.69 11.20
N LEU A 5 56.85 -27.59 10.49
CA LEU A 5 55.85 -26.50 10.53
C LEU A 5 56.34 -25.21 9.87
N CYS A 6 55.89 -24.96 8.63
CA CYS A 6 55.35 -23.66 8.23
C CYS A 6 54.52 -23.83 6.94
N VAL A 7 53.22 -24.05 7.13
CA VAL A 7 52.21 -24.05 6.07
C VAL A 7 51.82 -22.60 5.82
N LEU A 8 52.03 -22.09 4.61
CA LEU A 8 51.39 -20.87 4.13
C LEU A 8 50.37 -21.27 3.05
N THR A 9 49.15 -21.57 3.47
CA THR A 9 48.00 -21.72 2.58
C THR A 9 47.47 -20.33 2.23
N LEU A 10 47.69 -19.92 0.98
CA LEU A 10 47.07 -18.76 0.39
C LEU A 10 45.64 -19.16 -0.06
N THR A 11 44.63 -18.89 0.78
CA THR A 11 43.22 -19.01 0.40
C THR A 11 42.82 -17.80 -0.43
N LEU A 12 42.62 -18.00 -1.73
CA LEU A 12 42.03 -17.02 -2.64
C LEU A 12 40.49 -17.12 -2.56
N THR A 13 39.89 -16.54 -1.52
CA THR A 13 38.44 -16.28 -1.48
C THR A 13 38.20 -14.83 -1.89
N GLY A 14 38.18 -14.58 -3.20
CA GLY A 14 37.74 -13.32 -3.78
C GLY A 14 36.24 -13.37 -4.00
N GLY A 15 35.49 -12.71 -3.11
CA GLY A 15 34.04 -12.73 -3.06
C GLY A 15 33.38 -12.35 -4.39
N LEU A 16 32.38 -13.14 -4.76
CA LEU A 16 31.36 -12.76 -5.71
C LEU A 16 30.66 -11.52 -5.13
N LEU A 17 31.08 -10.33 -5.55
CA LEU A 17 30.32 -9.11 -5.35
C LEU A 17 29.05 -9.26 -6.18
N CYS A 18 28.01 -9.84 -5.59
CA CYS A 18 26.64 -9.61 -6.01
C CYS A 18 26.39 -8.12 -5.85
N ALA A 19 26.72 -7.35 -6.88
CA ALA A 19 26.12 -6.05 -7.09
C ALA A 19 24.64 -6.31 -7.36
N THR A 20 23.86 -6.47 -6.29
CA THR A 20 22.42 -6.29 -6.38
C THR A 20 22.25 -4.85 -6.84
N ALA A 21 21.92 -4.67 -8.11
CA ALA A 21 21.38 -3.41 -8.58
C ALA A 21 20.25 -3.06 -7.60
N VAL A 22 20.45 -2.02 -6.81
CA VAL A 22 19.39 -1.47 -5.97
C VAL A 22 18.47 -0.79 -6.96
N ALA A 23 17.58 -1.57 -7.58
CA ALA A 23 16.52 -1.02 -8.37
C ALA A 23 15.68 -0.18 -7.40
N HIS A 24 15.62 1.12 -7.67
CA HIS A 24 14.92 2.05 -6.81
C HIS A 24 13.44 1.72 -6.85
N ALA A 25 12.93 1.09 -5.79
CA ALA A 25 11.51 0.93 -5.56
C ALA A 25 10.83 2.30 -5.73
N VAL A 26 9.75 2.36 -6.52
CA VAL A 26 9.05 3.62 -6.77
C VAL A 26 8.33 4.02 -5.49
N GLU A 27 8.68 5.18 -4.93
CA GLU A 27 7.98 5.70 -3.76
C GLU A 27 6.58 6.20 -4.15
N VAL A 28 5.55 5.62 -3.55
CA VAL A 28 4.17 6.08 -3.65
C VAL A 28 3.93 7.11 -2.56
N LYS A 29 3.83 8.38 -2.94
CA LYS A 29 3.53 9.50 -2.02
C LYS A 29 2.06 9.89 -2.07
N THR A 30 1.45 10.07 -0.91
CA THR A 30 0.19 10.81 -0.75
C THR A 30 0.48 12.11 -0.01
N SER A 31 -0.53 12.96 0.18
CA SER A 31 -0.40 14.18 0.97
C SER A 31 -0.18 13.92 2.48
N PHE A 32 -0.30 12.68 2.93
CA PHE A 32 -0.24 12.33 4.35
C PHE A 32 0.51 11.02 4.66
N GLY A 33 1.34 10.55 3.74
CA GLY A 33 2.19 9.39 3.97
C GLY A 33 2.78 8.81 2.70
N SER A 34 3.52 7.71 2.85
CA SER A 34 4.11 7.02 1.71
C SER A 34 4.34 5.54 1.96
N PHE A 35 4.60 4.81 0.87
CA PHE A 35 5.15 3.46 0.89
C PHE A 35 5.96 3.21 -0.38
N ASN A 36 6.71 2.11 -0.40
CA ASN A 36 7.45 1.70 -1.59
C ASN A 36 6.62 0.72 -2.40
N ALA A 37 6.36 1.05 -3.66
CA ALA A 37 5.83 0.10 -4.62
C ALA A 37 6.92 -0.90 -5.05
N PRO A 38 6.55 -2.14 -5.42
CA PRO A 38 7.50 -3.12 -5.92
C PRO A 38 8.17 -2.64 -7.20
N GLU A 39 9.34 -3.21 -7.50
CA GLU A 39 10.01 -3.01 -8.78
C GLU A 39 9.13 -3.45 -9.96
N GLY A 40 9.38 -2.86 -11.13
CA GLY A 40 8.64 -3.19 -12.35
C GLY A 40 7.26 -2.53 -12.45
N VAL A 41 6.97 -1.53 -11.62
CA VAL A 41 5.82 -0.64 -11.80
C VAL A 41 6.24 0.76 -12.19
N SER A 42 5.42 1.42 -13.00
CA SER A 42 5.56 2.84 -13.35
C SER A 42 4.26 3.59 -13.05
N VAL A 43 4.39 4.89 -12.80
CA VAL A 43 3.24 5.78 -12.69
C VAL A 43 2.68 6.06 -14.09
N VAL A 44 1.40 5.80 -14.28
CA VAL A 44 0.65 6.06 -15.53
C VAL A 44 -0.06 7.39 -15.46
N ASN A 45 -0.66 7.70 -14.32
CA ASN A 45 -1.29 8.99 -14.06
C ASN A 45 -1.09 9.39 -12.60
N ARG A 46 -0.97 10.69 -12.35
CA ARG A 46 -1.00 11.25 -11.00
C ARG A 46 -1.69 12.61 -11.03
N GLU A 47 -2.70 12.76 -10.19
CA GLU A 47 -3.42 14.01 -10.00
C GLU A 47 -3.57 14.30 -8.51
N GLU A 48 -3.42 15.57 -8.14
CA GLU A 48 -3.68 16.05 -6.80
C GLU A 48 -4.27 17.46 -6.89
N LYS A 49 -5.42 17.65 -6.24
CA LYS A 49 -6.16 18.91 -6.22
C LYS A 49 -6.77 19.10 -4.82
N PRO A 50 -6.82 20.34 -4.30
CA PRO A 50 -7.54 20.60 -3.06
C PRO A 50 -9.04 20.34 -3.26
N ASP A 51 -9.70 19.82 -2.23
CA ASP A 51 -11.16 19.76 -2.16
C ASP A 51 -11.76 21.14 -1.86
N LYS A 52 -13.10 21.19 -1.70
CA LYS A 52 -13.82 22.44 -1.39
C LYS A 52 -13.37 23.10 -0.08
N ALA A 53 -12.79 22.33 0.85
CA ALA A 53 -12.27 22.80 2.13
C ALA A 53 -10.75 23.05 2.09
N GLY A 54 -10.12 22.99 0.92
CA GLY A 54 -8.68 23.20 0.74
C GLY A 54 -7.82 22.00 1.13
N LYS A 55 -8.40 20.83 1.43
CA LYS A 55 -7.66 19.63 1.83
C LYS A 55 -7.19 18.86 0.60
N PRO A 56 -5.94 18.38 0.56
CA PRO A 56 -5.39 17.69 -0.60
C PRO A 56 -6.10 16.35 -0.83
N THR A 57 -6.68 16.22 -2.03
CA THR A 57 -7.27 14.98 -2.56
C THR A 57 -6.52 14.59 -3.81
N GLY A 58 -6.17 13.33 -3.95
CA GLY A 58 -5.44 12.89 -5.14
C GLY A 58 -5.61 11.43 -5.46
N LEU A 59 -5.09 11.09 -6.63
CA LEU A 59 -5.12 9.77 -7.21
C LEU A 59 -3.82 9.54 -7.98
N ALA A 60 -3.26 8.36 -7.84
CA ALA A 60 -2.16 7.87 -8.65
C ALA A 60 -2.53 6.50 -9.20
N VAL A 61 -2.30 6.30 -10.50
CA VAL A 61 -2.47 5.03 -11.19
C VAL A 61 -1.09 4.51 -11.54
N TYR A 62 -0.81 3.29 -11.15
CA TYR A 62 0.39 2.56 -11.48
C TYR A 62 0.04 1.36 -12.34
N SER A 63 0.98 0.97 -13.18
CA SER A 63 0.88 -0.24 -13.98
C SER A 63 2.25 -0.89 -14.09
N ARG A 64 2.26 -2.15 -14.48
CA ARG A 64 3.51 -2.87 -14.72
C ARG A 64 4.18 -2.31 -15.98
N THR A 65 5.49 -2.09 -15.93
CA THR A 65 6.24 -1.32 -16.95
C THR A 65 6.26 -1.97 -18.33
N ASP A 66 6.32 -3.30 -18.39
CA ASP A 66 6.41 -4.09 -19.62
C ASP A 66 5.04 -4.64 -20.10
N ASP A 67 4.02 -4.62 -19.25
CA ASP A 67 2.68 -5.12 -19.59
C ASP A 67 1.57 -4.44 -18.77
N PRO A 68 0.69 -3.64 -19.39
CA PRO A 68 -0.29 -2.82 -18.67
C PRO A 68 -1.50 -3.59 -18.11
N ARG A 69 -1.50 -4.93 -18.16
CA ARG A 69 -2.62 -5.76 -17.65
C ARG A 69 -2.82 -5.70 -16.13
N ALA A 70 -1.81 -5.26 -15.38
CA ALA A 70 -1.95 -4.95 -13.96
C ALA A 70 -2.16 -3.44 -13.76
N VAL A 71 -3.18 -3.08 -13.00
CA VAL A 71 -3.52 -1.68 -12.69
C VAL A 71 -3.67 -1.53 -11.18
N PHE A 72 -2.90 -0.64 -10.60
CA PHE A 72 -2.91 -0.33 -9.17
C PHE A 72 -3.29 1.13 -8.98
N ILE A 73 -4.41 1.37 -8.30
CA ILE A 73 -4.96 2.71 -8.09
C ILE A 73 -4.81 3.03 -6.62
N VAL A 74 -4.18 4.16 -6.32
CA VAL A 74 -4.03 4.71 -4.98
C VAL A 74 -4.77 6.03 -4.96
N LEU A 75 -5.81 6.13 -4.14
CA LEU A 75 -6.61 7.33 -3.94
C LEU A 75 -6.47 7.77 -2.48
N TRP A 76 -6.33 9.07 -2.29
CA TRP A 76 -6.25 9.66 -0.97
C TRP A 76 -7.10 10.91 -0.90
N ASN A 77 -7.83 11.08 0.20
CA ASN A 77 -8.61 12.27 0.45
C ASN A 77 -8.78 12.52 1.93
N TYR A 78 -9.39 13.65 2.25
CA TYR A 78 -9.84 13.98 3.58
C TYR A 78 -11.37 14.01 3.62
N ALA A 79 -11.93 13.56 4.73
CA ALA A 79 -13.31 13.83 5.07
C ALA A 79 -13.40 13.93 6.59
N GLU A 80 -14.02 15.01 7.06
CA GLU A 80 -14.24 15.26 8.48
C GLU A 80 -14.87 14.02 9.14
N PRO A 81 -14.29 13.51 10.25
CA PRO A 81 -14.91 12.43 10.99
C PRO A 81 -16.31 12.82 11.47
N ASP A 82 -17.31 12.02 11.16
CA ASP A 82 -18.66 12.12 11.72
C ASP A 82 -18.82 11.02 12.78
N PRO A 83 -18.81 11.35 14.09
CA PRO A 83 -18.97 10.36 15.14
C PRO A 83 -20.33 9.65 15.11
N ALA A 84 -21.37 10.29 14.56
CA ALA A 84 -22.69 9.68 14.42
C ALA A 84 -22.76 8.71 13.24
N LYS A 85 -21.88 8.86 12.25
CA LYS A 85 -21.78 8.02 11.05
C LYS A 85 -20.32 7.70 10.75
N PRO A 86 -19.65 6.90 11.59
CA PRO A 86 -18.26 6.56 11.36
C PRO A 86 -18.11 5.86 10.02
N TYR A 87 -17.06 6.21 9.29
CA TYR A 87 -16.74 5.55 8.04
C TYR A 87 -16.33 4.10 8.33
N ASP A 88 -16.97 3.13 7.67
CA ASP A 88 -16.67 1.71 7.83
C ASP A 88 -15.62 1.26 6.80
N PRO A 89 -14.36 0.99 7.21
CA PRO A 89 -13.30 0.61 6.28
C PRO A 89 -13.55 -0.76 5.63
N LEU A 90 -14.27 -1.67 6.29
CA LEU A 90 -14.57 -3.01 5.75
C LEU A 90 -15.56 -2.90 4.61
N ASP A 91 -16.66 -2.18 4.83
CA ASP A 91 -17.66 -1.88 3.79
C ASP A 91 -17.02 -1.11 2.61
N GLY A 92 -16.18 -0.12 2.92
CA GLY A 92 -15.43 0.63 1.91
C GLY A 92 -14.54 -0.26 1.04
N ALA A 93 -13.79 -1.18 1.67
CA ALA A 93 -12.91 -2.10 0.95
C ALA A 93 -13.70 -2.99 -0.03
N VAL A 94 -14.85 -3.53 0.39
CA VAL A 94 -15.71 -4.36 -0.47
C VAL A 94 -16.24 -3.56 -1.66
N LYS A 95 -16.82 -2.39 -1.40
CA LYS A 95 -17.43 -1.55 -2.45
C LYS A 95 -16.42 -1.08 -3.49
N ILE A 96 -15.19 -0.78 -3.08
CA ILE A 96 -14.11 -0.42 -3.99
C ILE A 96 -13.55 -1.65 -4.72
N GLY A 97 -13.42 -2.77 -4.00
CA GLY A 97 -12.82 -4.01 -4.50
C GLY A 97 -13.65 -4.70 -5.57
N ASN A 98 -14.97 -4.76 -5.37
CA ASN A 98 -15.90 -5.36 -6.31
C ASN A 98 -17.20 -4.54 -6.43
N PRO A 99 -17.17 -3.40 -7.16
CA PRO A 99 -18.34 -2.54 -7.33
C PRO A 99 -19.47 -3.17 -8.15
N PHE A 100 -19.23 -4.33 -8.77
CA PHE A 100 -20.20 -5.01 -9.62
C PHE A 100 -21.14 -5.93 -8.84
N ASP A 101 -20.72 -6.42 -7.67
CA ASP A 101 -21.52 -7.29 -6.83
C ASP A 101 -22.15 -6.52 -5.66
N LYS A 102 -23.39 -6.06 -5.88
CA LYS A 102 -24.18 -5.31 -4.88
C LYS A 102 -24.63 -6.16 -3.70
N LYS A 103 -24.44 -7.48 -3.72
CA LYS A 103 -24.81 -8.37 -2.62
C LYS A 103 -23.72 -8.48 -1.57
N LEU A 104 -22.47 -8.11 -1.93
CA LEU A 104 -21.38 -8.14 -0.97
C LEU A 104 -21.55 -7.04 0.07
N THR A 105 -21.41 -7.44 1.33
CA THR A 105 -21.42 -6.56 2.51
C THR A 105 -20.03 -6.49 3.12
N ARG A 106 -19.85 -5.66 4.15
CA ARG A 106 -18.62 -5.59 4.95
C ARG A 106 -18.06 -6.95 5.38
N ASP A 107 -18.91 -7.97 5.55
CA ASP A 107 -18.52 -9.31 6.03
C ASP A 107 -17.69 -10.09 5.01
N ALA A 108 -17.67 -9.64 3.74
CA ALA A 108 -16.78 -10.17 2.70
C ALA A 108 -15.35 -9.62 2.80
N ALA A 109 -15.13 -8.55 3.59
CA ALA A 109 -13.80 -8.05 3.90
C ALA A 109 -13.28 -8.59 5.23
N LYS A 110 -11.96 -8.51 5.42
CA LYS A 110 -11.28 -8.84 6.67
C LYS A 110 -10.62 -7.59 7.27
N PRO A 111 -10.54 -7.48 8.60
CA PRO A 111 -9.71 -6.48 9.26
C PRO A 111 -8.25 -6.62 8.86
N VAL A 112 -7.54 -5.50 8.75
CA VAL A 112 -6.10 -5.45 8.47
C VAL A 112 -5.49 -4.23 9.15
N LEU A 113 -4.17 -4.24 9.37
CA LEU A 113 -3.42 -3.06 9.76
C LEU A 113 -2.73 -2.46 8.53
N VAL A 114 -2.98 -1.19 8.26
CA VAL A 114 -2.31 -0.40 7.23
C VAL A 114 -1.45 0.63 7.95
N GLY A 115 -0.14 0.41 8.03
CA GLY A 115 0.74 1.30 8.79
C GLY A 115 0.43 1.35 10.28
N GLY A 116 -0.07 0.25 10.85
CA GLY A 116 -0.53 0.17 12.24
C GLY A 116 -1.92 0.78 12.50
N VAL A 117 -2.61 1.29 11.48
CA VAL A 117 -4.00 1.79 11.57
C VAL A 117 -4.97 0.69 11.15
N GLU A 118 -6.05 0.50 11.91
CA GLU A 118 -7.12 -0.42 11.53
C GLU A 118 -7.75 -0.01 10.19
N GLY A 119 -7.90 -0.99 9.31
CA GLY A 119 -8.50 -0.83 8.00
C GLY A 119 -9.26 -2.09 7.59
N GLY A 120 -9.87 -2.00 6.40
CA GLY A 120 -10.52 -3.12 5.74
C GLY A 120 -9.74 -3.58 4.53
N ARG A 121 -9.70 -4.90 4.34
CA ARG A 121 -9.15 -5.53 3.14
C ARG A 121 -10.18 -6.45 2.51
N TYR A 122 -10.43 -6.27 1.22
CA TYR A 122 -11.20 -7.22 0.42
C TYR A 122 -10.29 -7.88 -0.62
N GLU A 123 -10.58 -9.14 -0.92
CA GLU A 123 -9.96 -9.85 -2.03
C GLU A 123 -11.00 -10.74 -2.71
N GLY A 124 -11.05 -10.69 -4.04
CA GLY A 124 -12.00 -11.48 -4.81
C GLY A 124 -11.67 -11.50 -6.30
N LYS A 125 -12.53 -12.21 -7.04
CA LYS A 125 -12.45 -12.31 -8.51
C LYS A 125 -13.56 -11.49 -9.13
N LEU A 126 -13.19 -10.60 -10.04
CA LEU A 126 -14.13 -9.77 -10.80
C LEU A 126 -14.79 -10.56 -11.95
N PRO A 127 -15.93 -10.09 -12.49
CA PRO A 127 -16.61 -10.75 -13.61
C PRO A 127 -15.74 -10.93 -14.86
N ASN A 128 -14.76 -10.04 -15.07
CA ASN A 128 -13.80 -10.13 -16.17
C ASN A 128 -12.62 -11.08 -15.90
N GLY A 129 -12.66 -11.84 -14.81
CA GLY A 129 -11.66 -12.83 -14.45
C GLY A 129 -10.43 -12.28 -13.71
N LEU A 130 -10.29 -10.96 -13.59
CA LEU A 130 -9.19 -10.35 -12.85
C LEU A 130 -9.34 -10.58 -11.34
N ARG A 131 -8.20 -10.75 -10.67
CA ARG A 131 -8.11 -10.64 -9.22
C ARG A 131 -8.21 -9.18 -8.81
N ALA A 132 -9.01 -8.90 -7.80
CA ALA A 132 -9.10 -7.61 -7.14
C ALA A 132 -8.67 -7.74 -5.68
N VAL A 133 -7.78 -6.86 -5.24
CA VAL A 133 -7.46 -6.65 -3.82
C VAL A 133 -7.67 -5.18 -3.52
N SER A 134 -8.37 -4.84 -2.45
CA SER A 134 -8.59 -3.46 -2.05
C SER A 134 -8.32 -3.26 -0.57
N TYR A 135 -7.87 -2.05 -0.25
CA TYR A 135 -7.62 -1.58 1.09
C TYR A 135 -8.35 -0.27 1.31
N VAL A 136 -8.93 -0.10 2.49
CA VAL A 136 -9.34 1.21 2.99
C VAL A 136 -8.88 1.36 4.43
N ALA A 137 -8.20 2.47 4.73
CA ALA A 137 -7.78 2.80 6.08
C ALA A 137 -8.01 4.29 6.34
N VAL A 138 -8.39 4.64 7.57
CA VAL A 138 -8.75 6.02 7.94
C VAL A 138 -8.02 6.42 9.21
N LYS A 139 -7.29 7.54 9.19
CA LYS A 139 -6.61 8.11 10.36
C LYS A 139 -6.92 9.60 10.45
N GLY A 140 -7.68 10.00 11.48
CA GLY A 140 -8.03 11.42 11.71
C GLY A 140 -8.73 12.09 10.51
N GLY A 141 -9.61 11.38 9.82
CA GLY A 141 -10.33 11.87 8.63
C GLY A 141 -9.57 11.73 7.30
N TYR A 142 -8.26 11.46 7.34
CA TYR A 142 -7.48 11.13 6.14
C TYR A 142 -7.72 9.68 5.75
N ARG A 143 -8.15 9.46 4.51
CA ARG A 143 -8.51 8.14 4.00
C ARG A 143 -7.54 7.72 2.92
N LEU A 144 -6.89 6.57 3.13
CA LEU A 144 -6.13 5.88 2.10
C LEU A 144 -7.03 4.79 1.50
N ILE A 145 -7.23 4.83 0.19
CA ILE A 145 -8.01 3.86 -0.57
C ILE A 145 -7.10 3.29 -1.66
N VAL A 146 -6.93 1.97 -1.67
CA VAL A 146 -6.09 1.30 -2.67
C VAL A 146 -6.88 0.20 -3.35
N LEU A 147 -6.75 0.10 -4.67
CA LEU A 147 -7.36 -0.95 -5.50
C LEU A 147 -6.31 -1.54 -6.43
N LEU A 148 -6.06 -2.84 -6.27
CA LEU A 148 -5.13 -3.61 -7.08
C LEU A 148 -5.93 -4.55 -7.96
N LYS A 149 -5.79 -4.41 -9.28
CA LYS A 149 -6.43 -5.27 -10.27
C LYS A 149 -5.39 -5.89 -11.17
N ALA A 150 -5.37 -7.22 -11.24
CA ALA A 150 -4.38 -7.92 -12.04
C ALA A 150 -4.89 -9.31 -12.46
N PRO A 151 -4.31 -9.94 -13.50
CA PRO A 151 -4.49 -11.36 -13.72
C PRO A 151 -4.15 -12.17 -12.46
N PRO A 152 -4.88 -13.27 -12.18
CA PRO A 152 -4.70 -14.04 -10.94
C PRO A 152 -3.43 -14.90 -10.94
N GLU A 153 -2.79 -15.07 -12.09
CA GLU A 153 -1.61 -15.92 -12.27
C GLU A 153 -0.30 -15.11 -12.21
N SER A 154 0.81 -15.82 -11.97
CA SER A 154 2.15 -15.23 -12.07
C SER A 154 2.45 -14.74 -13.49
N PRO A 155 3.23 -13.66 -13.63
CA PRO A 155 3.90 -12.90 -12.57
C PRO A 155 3.04 -11.81 -11.91
N TYR A 156 1.81 -11.57 -12.40
CA TYR A 156 1.00 -10.45 -11.93
C TYR A 156 0.47 -10.62 -10.51
N LYS A 157 0.19 -11.88 -10.11
CA LYS A 157 -0.17 -12.20 -8.74
C LYS A 157 0.92 -11.78 -7.77
N GLU A 158 2.17 -12.14 -8.04
CA GLU A 158 3.33 -11.82 -7.21
C GLU A 158 3.55 -10.31 -7.11
N LEU A 159 3.44 -9.62 -8.24
CA LEU A 159 3.50 -8.16 -8.29
C LEU A 159 2.39 -7.51 -7.44
N SER A 160 1.15 -7.96 -7.60
CA SER A 160 0.01 -7.46 -6.81
C SER A 160 0.18 -7.76 -5.32
N ASP A 161 0.73 -8.91 -4.95
CA ASP A 161 0.99 -9.29 -3.56
C ASP A 161 2.14 -8.47 -2.95
N ALA A 162 3.16 -8.14 -3.74
CA ALA A 162 4.25 -7.25 -3.33
C ALA A 162 3.75 -5.82 -3.12
N PHE A 163 2.92 -5.32 -4.03
CA PHE A 163 2.27 -4.01 -3.88
C PHE A 163 1.37 -3.97 -2.65
N ALA A 164 0.59 -5.02 -2.40
CA ALA A 164 -0.23 -5.18 -1.20
C ALA A 164 0.60 -5.09 0.09
N ARG A 165 1.75 -5.75 0.17
CA ARG A 165 2.66 -5.63 1.33
C ARG A 165 3.16 -4.20 1.53
N GLY A 166 3.45 -3.48 0.44
CA GLY A 166 3.79 -2.06 0.50
C GLY A 166 2.67 -1.22 1.11
N VAL A 167 1.42 -1.48 0.72
CA VAL A 167 0.24 -0.80 1.30
C VAL A 167 0.10 -1.10 2.79
N GLU A 168 0.25 -2.36 3.21
CA GLU A 168 0.19 -2.72 4.64
C GLU A 168 1.31 -2.05 5.45
N GLY A 169 2.46 -1.77 4.82
CA GLY A 169 3.59 -1.03 5.39
C GLY A 169 3.50 0.51 5.28
N PHE A 170 2.33 1.08 4.97
CA PHE A 170 2.16 2.53 4.77
C PHE A 170 2.68 3.37 5.95
N ALA A 171 3.56 4.33 5.69
CA ALA A 171 4.07 5.26 6.68
C ALA A 171 3.17 6.49 6.77
N TRP A 172 2.30 6.54 7.79
CA TRP A 172 1.42 7.69 8.03
C TRP A 172 2.20 8.91 8.52
N ALA A 173 2.02 10.05 7.87
CA ALA A 173 2.56 11.35 8.21
C ALA A 173 1.48 12.40 8.55
N VAL A 174 0.25 11.96 8.88
CA VAL A 174 -0.81 12.86 9.38
C VAL A 174 -0.40 13.49 10.72
N PRO A 175 -0.72 14.76 10.97
CA PRO A 175 -0.75 15.28 12.34
C PRO A 175 -1.70 14.42 13.17
N LEU A 176 -1.27 13.98 14.36
CA LEU A 176 -2.21 13.42 15.32
C LEU A 176 -3.23 14.52 15.68
N PRO A 177 -4.53 14.21 15.82
CA PRO A 177 -5.45 15.14 16.44
C PRO A 177 -4.83 15.56 17.78
N GLU A 178 -4.69 16.87 18.02
CA GLU A 178 -4.31 17.38 19.34
C GLU A 178 -5.16 16.63 20.37
N GLN A 179 -4.51 15.94 21.32
CA GLN A 179 -5.18 15.58 22.56
C GLN A 179 -5.79 16.88 23.07
N ALA A 180 -7.13 16.94 23.06
CA ALA A 180 -7.90 18.10 23.46
C ALA A 180 -7.21 18.72 24.66
N ALA A 181 -6.69 19.93 24.46
CA ALA A 181 -5.94 20.67 25.46
C ALA A 181 -6.75 20.62 26.74
N SER A 182 -6.27 19.80 27.69
CA SER A 182 -6.76 19.83 29.06
C SER A 182 -6.18 21.11 29.64
N ALA A 183 -6.81 22.24 29.31
CA ALA A 183 -6.53 23.49 30.00
C ALA A 183 -6.91 23.26 31.47
N PRO A 184 -6.00 23.47 32.43
CA PRO A 184 -6.38 23.47 33.83
C PRO A 184 -7.28 24.67 34.06
N SER A 185 -8.48 24.43 34.58
CA SER A 185 -9.35 25.47 35.12
C SER A 185 -8.59 26.21 36.22
N GLN A 186 -8.36 27.51 36.04
CA GLN A 186 -8.05 28.43 37.14
C GLN A 186 -9.32 29.20 37.49
#